data_AF-A0A7Y4L487-F1
#
_entry.id   AF-A0A7Y4L487-F1
#
_cell.length_a   1.000
_cell.length_b   1.000
_cell.length_c   1.000
_cell.angle_alpha   90.00
_cell.angle_beta   90.00
_cell.angle_gamma   90.00
#
_symmetry.space_group_name_H-M   'P 1'
#
loop_
_entity.id
_entity.type
_entity.pdbx_description
1 polymer ?
#
loop_
_entity_poly.entity_id
_entity_poly.type
_entity_poly.pdbx_seq_one_letter_code
_entity_poly.pdbx_strand_id
1 'polypeptide(L)'
;MYLLESDGRSDEGFAAYREYVAANAERFPAGALSLAQSDWYYGSHDHRSPHDARLETMSLAEQPGPGEAHWQNRLTSLEVTLRGAYDDGHIRLRYPAVHSYRLDGFALRGGHTDWRYDELRLDEDGRLVHEIEWCGMRDTARWLIVADDIELCWRPDVEAGTAL
;
A
#
# COMPACT_ATOMS: atom_id res chain seq x y z
N MET A 1 -16.31 -0.05 -3.95
CA MET A 1 -15.05 0.70 -4.08
C MET A 1 -15.40 2.14 -3.76
N TYR A 2 -14.57 2.88 -3.04
CA TYR A 2 -14.94 4.18 -2.47
C TYR A 2 -14.03 5.29 -2.99
N LEU A 3 -12.74 5.22 -2.65
CA LEU A 3 -11.75 6.23 -3.03
C LEU A 3 -11.43 6.11 -4.51
N LEU A 4 -11.13 4.90 -4.98
CA LEU A 4 -10.78 4.67 -6.39
C LEU A 4 -11.97 4.83 -7.35
N GLU A 5 -13.21 4.69 -6.87
CA GLU A 5 -14.43 4.90 -7.69
C GLU A 5 -14.76 6.40 -7.83
N SER A 6 -14.38 7.20 -6.86
CA SER A 6 -14.55 8.65 -6.84
C SER A 6 -13.32 9.43 -7.36
N ASP A 7 -12.39 8.74 -8.01
CA ASP A 7 -11.10 9.31 -8.47
C ASP A 7 -10.32 9.99 -7.32
N GLY A 8 -10.53 9.54 -6.07
CA GLY A 8 -9.84 10.00 -4.86
C GLY A 8 -10.00 11.48 -4.51
N ARG A 9 -10.96 12.18 -5.12
CA ARG A 9 -11.04 13.65 -5.11
C ARG A 9 -12.23 14.23 -4.35
N SER A 10 -13.18 13.42 -3.91
CA SER A 10 -14.40 13.92 -3.28
C SER A 10 -14.42 13.69 -1.78
N ASP A 11 -14.88 14.71 -1.05
CA ASP A 11 -15.12 14.61 0.40
C ASP A 11 -16.16 13.53 0.70
N GLU A 12 -17.14 13.33 -0.19
CA GLU A 12 -18.14 12.28 -0.10
C GLU A 12 -17.52 10.88 -0.21
N GLY A 13 -16.53 10.69 -1.10
CA GLY A 13 -15.83 9.42 -1.26
C GLY A 13 -15.04 9.07 0.00
N PHE A 14 -14.33 10.04 0.55
CA PHE A 14 -13.63 9.89 1.83
C PHE A 14 -14.57 9.66 3.01
N ALA A 15 -15.73 10.32 3.04
CA ALA A 15 -16.74 10.09 4.07
C ALA A 15 -17.28 8.65 4.02
N ALA A 16 -17.69 8.20 2.83
CA ALA A 16 -18.18 6.84 2.62
C ALA A 16 -17.11 5.78 2.96
N TYR A 17 -15.84 6.04 2.61
CA TYR A 17 -14.73 5.15 2.96
C TYR A 17 -14.53 5.08 4.48
N ARG A 18 -14.54 6.22 5.19
CA ARG A 18 -14.44 6.22 6.66
C ARG A 18 -15.60 5.49 7.33
N GLU A 19 -16.82 5.66 6.83
CA GLU A 19 -17.99 4.91 7.31
C GLU A 19 -17.82 3.40 7.10
N TYR A 20 -17.32 2.99 5.94
CA TYR A 20 -17.01 1.59 5.64
C TYR A 20 -15.96 1.01 6.60
N VAL A 21 -14.84 1.72 6.81
CA VAL A 21 -13.78 1.29 7.73
C VAL A 21 -14.33 1.18 9.15
N ALA A 22 -15.13 2.16 9.61
CA ALA A 22 -15.74 2.13 10.94
C ALA A 22 -16.71 0.94 11.11
N ALA A 23 -17.56 0.68 10.11
CA ALA A 23 -18.52 -0.42 10.14
C ALA A 23 -17.86 -1.82 10.11
N ASN A 24 -16.62 -1.91 9.63
CA ASN A 24 -15.89 -3.17 9.49
C ASN A 24 -14.68 -3.27 10.41
N ALA A 25 -14.46 -2.32 11.33
CA ALA A 25 -13.24 -2.20 12.11
C ALA A 25 -12.84 -3.49 12.84
N GLU A 26 -13.79 -4.23 13.39
CA GLU A 26 -13.54 -5.50 14.10
C GLU A 26 -13.04 -6.64 13.20
N ARG A 27 -13.26 -6.53 11.88
CA ARG A 27 -12.85 -7.53 10.88
C ARG A 27 -11.56 -7.14 10.17
N PHE A 28 -11.15 -5.88 10.25
CA PHE A 28 -9.94 -5.43 9.58
C PHE A 28 -8.69 -6.02 10.23
N PRO A 29 -7.70 -6.45 9.42
CA PRO A 29 -6.36 -6.71 9.93
C PRO A 29 -5.78 -5.48 10.64
N ALA A 30 -4.97 -5.71 11.68
CA ALA A 30 -4.57 -4.65 12.60
C ALA A 30 -3.72 -3.57 11.92
N GLY A 31 -2.78 -3.98 11.06
CA GLY A 31 -1.96 -3.05 10.29
C GLY A 31 -2.78 -2.25 9.30
N ALA A 32 -3.65 -2.91 8.53
CA ALA A 32 -4.58 -2.26 7.62
C ALA A 32 -5.49 -1.25 8.32
N LEU A 33 -6.09 -1.61 9.46
CA LEU A 33 -6.96 -0.72 10.24
C LEU A 33 -6.20 0.52 10.72
N SER A 34 -4.98 0.32 11.23
CA SER A 34 -4.11 1.39 11.72
C SER A 34 -3.84 2.43 10.62
N LEU A 35 -3.55 1.99 9.39
CA LEU A 35 -3.35 2.90 8.25
C LEU A 35 -4.67 3.57 7.86
N ALA A 36 -5.74 2.80 7.71
CA ALA A 36 -7.04 3.27 7.25
C ALA A 36 -7.67 4.32 8.18
N GLN A 37 -7.39 4.25 9.48
CA GLN A 37 -7.88 5.20 10.50
C GLN A 37 -6.91 6.34 10.82
N SER A 38 -5.69 6.30 10.29
CA SER A 38 -4.72 7.34 10.56
C SER A 38 -5.10 8.69 9.93
N ASP A 39 -4.62 9.77 10.52
CA ASP A 39 -4.77 11.13 10.01
C ASP A 39 -3.77 11.48 8.89
N TRP A 40 -2.80 10.60 8.63
CA TRP A 40 -1.67 10.88 7.75
C TRP A 40 -1.63 10.03 6.48
N TYR A 41 -2.12 8.79 6.49
CA TYR A 41 -1.91 7.85 5.37
C TYR A 41 -2.54 8.34 4.06
N TYR A 42 -3.71 8.98 4.12
CA TYR A 42 -4.33 9.60 2.95
C TYR A 42 -4.07 11.12 2.85
N GLY A 43 -3.27 11.68 3.75
CA GLY A 43 -2.96 13.11 3.79
C GLY A 43 -1.77 13.45 2.90
N SER A 44 -2.00 14.10 1.75
CA SER A 44 -0.94 14.44 0.78
C SER A 44 0.13 15.40 1.30
N HIS A 45 -0.08 16.02 2.46
CA HIS A 45 0.87 16.95 3.08
C HIS A 45 1.72 16.29 4.18
N ASP A 46 1.45 15.03 4.52
CA ASP A 46 2.28 14.28 5.48
C ASP A 46 3.37 13.53 4.73
N HIS A 47 4.61 13.67 5.18
CA HIS A 47 5.79 13.08 4.53
C HIS A 47 5.78 11.55 4.55
N ARG A 48 4.99 10.94 5.45
CA ARG A 48 4.80 9.50 5.55
C ARG A 48 3.81 8.94 4.54
N SER A 49 3.01 9.81 3.92
CA SER A 49 1.94 9.43 2.99
C SER A 49 2.51 8.83 1.70
N PRO A 50 1.95 7.71 1.19
CA PRO A 50 2.32 7.18 -0.12
C PRO A 50 1.83 8.04 -1.28
N HIS A 51 0.93 9.01 -1.06
CA HIS A 51 0.47 9.91 -2.13
C HIS A 51 1.67 10.66 -2.75
N ASP A 52 1.77 10.64 -4.08
CA ASP A 52 2.88 11.16 -4.89
C ASP A 52 4.26 10.50 -4.64
N ALA A 53 4.30 9.42 -3.85
CA ALA A 53 5.51 8.64 -3.67
C ALA A 53 5.83 7.83 -4.93
N ARG A 54 7.12 7.58 -5.17
CA ARG A 54 7.61 6.91 -6.37
C ARG A 54 8.18 5.54 -6.04
N LEU A 55 7.82 4.54 -6.84
CA LEU A 55 8.35 3.19 -6.67
C LEU A 55 9.86 3.15 -6.89
N GLU A 56 10.59 2.61 -5.91
CA GLU A 56 12.01 2.27 -6.07
C GLU A 56 12.21 0.77 -6.25
N THR A 57 11.61 -0.03 -5.36
CA THR A 57 11.72 -1.48 -5.44
C THR A 57 10.43 -2.17 -5.07
N MET A 58 10.21 -3.34 -5.69
CA MET A 58 9.23 -4.31 -5.29
C MET A 58 9.91 -5.67 -5.25
N SER A 59 9.67 -6.45 -4.20
CA SER A 59 10.23 -7.80 -4.07
C SER A 59 9.18 -8.80 -3.60
N LEU A 60 9.34 -10.03 -4.07
CA LEU A 60 8.57 -11.20 -3.66
C LEU A 60 9.53 -12.22 -3.07
N ALA A 61 9.13 -12.83 -1.96
CA ALA A 61 9.89 -13.89 -1.33
C ALA A 61 8.95 -15.01 -0.89
N GLU A 62 9.40 -16.24 -1.03
CA GLU A 62 8.71 -17.40 -0.49
C GLU A 62 9.51 -18.04 0.63
N GLN A 63 8.84 -18.37 1.72
CA GLN A 63 9.42 -19.08 2.86
C GLN A 63 8.57 -20.30 3.22
N PRO A 64 9.13 -21.30 3.94
CA PRO A 64 8.31 -22.37 4.50
C PRO A 64 7.16 -21.79 5.34
N GLY A 65 5.95 -22.30 5.12
CA GLY A 65 4.81 -21.97 5.95
C GLY A 65 4.88 -22.61 7.34
N PRO A 66 3.89 -22.36 8.21
CA PRO A 66 3.81 -22.98 9.53
C PRO A 66 3.71 -24.50 9.41
N GLY A 67 4.38 -25.25 10.29
CA GLY A 67 4.37 -26.71 10.28
C GLY A 67 5.55 -27.31 9.51
N GLU A 68 5.34 -28.49 8.92
CA GLU A 68 6.42 -29.20 8.23
C GLU A 68 6.79 -28.52 6.91
N ALA A 69 8.10 -28.37 6.67
CA ALA A 69 8.62 -27.77 5.46
C ALA A 69 8.31 -28.67 4.26
N HIS A 70 7.44 -28.18 3.37
CA HIS A 70 7.00 -28.91 2.19
C HIS A 70 6.83 -27.96 1.00
N TRP A 71 6.99 -28.44 -0.24
CA TRP A 71 6.92 -27.60 -1.43
C TRP A 71 5.53 -26.96 -1.65
N GLN A 72 4.48 -27.53 -1.06
CA GLN A 72 3.11 -26.99 -1.05
C GLN A 72 2.84 -26.07 0.14
N ASN A 73 3.68 -26.13 1.19
CA ASN A 73 3.52 -25.33 2.40
C ASN A 73 4.47 -24.12 2.33
N ARG A 74 4.06 -23.11 1.56
CA ARG A 74 4.85 -21.92 1.28
C ARG A 74 4.05 -20.68 1.64
N LEU A 75 4.71 -19.73 2.29
CA LEU A 75 4.18 -18.38 2.51
C LEU A 75 4.87 -17.43 1.55
N THR A 76 4.08 -16.69 0.79
CA THR A 76 4.56 -15.62 -0.09
C THR A 76 4.45 -14.30 0.64
N SER A 77 5.54 -13.55 0.72
CA SER A 77 5.55 -12.18 1.20
C SER A 77 5.88 -11.22 0.06
N LEU A 78 5.30 -10.03 0.11
CA LEU A 78 5.55 -8.95 -0.84
C LEU A 78 6.06 -7.72 -0.08
N GLU A 79 7.04 -7.04 -0.63
CA GLU A 79 7.54 -5.79 -0.08
C GLU A 79 7.68 -4.72 -1.17
N VAL A 80 7.23 -3.51 -0.86
CA VAL A 80 7.32 -2.33 -1.71
C VAL A 80 8.11 -1.26 -0.97
N THR A 81 9.12 -0.71 -1.64
CA THR A 81 9.84 0.47 -1.15
C THR A 81 9.58 1.64 -2.09
N LEU A 82 9.15 2.75 -1.53
CA LEU A 82 8.87 4.00 -2.22
C LEU A 82 9.80 5.10 -1.71
N ARG A 83 10.19 5.98 -2.61
CA ARG A 83 10.72 7.32 -2.28
C ARG A 83 9.54 8.22 -1.93
N GLY A 84 9.54 8.84 -0.76
CA GLY A 84 8.49 9.78 -0.36
C GLY A 84 8.39 10.99 -1.30
N ALA A 85 7.20 11.60 -1.39
CA ALA A 85 6.92 12.69 -2.33
C ALA A 85 7.84 13.92 -2.18
N TYR A 86 8.33 14.16 -0.95
CA TYR A 86 9.21 15.27 -0.60
C TYR A 86 10.70 14.98 -0.79
N ASP A 87 11.05 13.78 -1.27
CA ASP A 87 12.45 13.35 -1.43
C ASP A 87 13.27 13.43 -0.14
N ASP A 88 12.67 13.09 0.99
CA ASP A 88 13.30 13.19 2.32
C ASP A 88 13.18 11.92 3.16
N GLY A 89 12.85 10.80 2.52
CA GLY A 89 12.81 9.51 3.16
C GLY A 89 12.15 8.43 2.31
N HIS A 90 12.02 7.25 2.91
CA HIS A 90 11.53 6.05 2.27
C HIS A 90 10.33 5.47 3.01
N ILE A 91 9.33 5.03 2.26
CA ILE A 91 8.17 4.29 2.76
C ILE A 91 8.38 2.84 2.39
N ARG A 92 8.32 1.94 3.38
CA ARG A 92 8.37 0.49 3.16
C ARG A 92 7.04 -0.12 3.55
N LEU A 93 6.35 -0.72 2.59
CA LEU A 93 5.14 -1.50 2.81
C LEU A 93 5.49 -2.99 2.72
N ARG A 94 5.06 -3.78 3.71
CA ARG A 94 5.27 -5.23 3.76
C ARG A 94 3.93 -5.94 3.90
N TYR A 95 3.71 -6.95 3.06
CA TYR A 95 2.59 -7.87 3.11
C TYR A 95 3.13 -9.24 3.53
N PRO A 96 2.99 -9.64 4.80
CA PRO A 96 3.66 -10.82 5.33
C PRO A 96 3.19 -12.14 4.70
N ALA A 97 1.91 -12.21 4.33
CA ALA A 97 1.28 -13.38 3.72
C ALA A 97 0.31 -12.95 2.62
N VAL A 98 0.72 -13.14 1.37
CA VAL A 98 -0.03 -12.77 0.16
C VAL A 98 -0.75 -14.00 -0.40
N HIS A 99 -2.05 -13.85 -0.64
CA HIS A 99 -2.92 -14.88 -1.21
C HIS A 99 -3.04 -14.75 -2.72
N SER A 100 -3.04 -13.52 -3.23
CA SER A 100 -3.01 -13.25 -4.67
C SER A 100 -2.51 -11.84 -4.95
N TYR A 101 -1.99 -11.63 -6.15
CA TYR A 101 -1.65 -10.29 -6.62
C TYR A 101 -1.85 -10.20 -8.15
N ARG A 102 -2.14 -8.99 -8.61
CA ARG A 102 -2.17 -8.62 -10.03
C ARG A 102 -1.51 -7.25 -10.18
N LEU A 103 -0.55 -7.18 -11.09
CA LEU A 103 0.26 -5.98 -11.31
C LEU A 103 0.12 -5.61 -12.79
N ASP A 104 -0.87 -4.79 -13.11
CA ASP A 104 -1.11 -4.33 -14.46
C ASP A 104 -0.25 -3.08 -14.72
N GLY A 105 0.40 -3.00 -15.89
CA GLY A 105 1.22 -1.86 -16.30
C GLY A 105 1.06 -1.56 -17.79
N PHE A 106 0.83 -0.29 -18.14
CA PHE A 106 0.38 0.10 -19.48
C PHE A 106 1.35 1.04 -20.21
N ALA A 107 2.07 1.90 -19.47
CA ALA A 107 2.88 2.98 -20.05
C ALA A 107 4.25 3.17 -19.35
N LEU A 108 4.89 2.07 -18.95
CA LEU A 108 6.03 2.06 -18.02
C LEU A 108 7.38 2.56 -18.57
N ARG A 109 7.44 3.20 -19.75
CA ARG A 109 8.73 3.71 -20.30
C ARG A 109 9.40 4.72 -19.38
N GLY A 110 8.62 5.45 -18.58
CA GLY A 110 9.08 6.36 -17.52
C GLY A 110 8.97 5.79 -16.10
N GLY A 111 8.75 4.48 -15.96
CA GLY A 111 8.41 3.85 -14.69
C GLY A 111 6.92 3.95 -14.35
N HIS A 112 6.59 3.65 -13.09
CA HIS A 112 5.22 3.72 -12.57
C HIS A 112 4.76 5.15 -12.29
N THR A 113 5.69 6.11 -12.24
CA THR A 113 5.45 7.49 -11.80
C THR A 113 4.85 7.53 -10.39
N ASP A 114 3.79 8.29 -10.17
CA ASP A 114 3.32 8.66 -8.84
C ASP A 114 2.25 7.68 -8.37
N TRP A 115 2.37 7.21 -7.12
CA TRP A 115 1.27 6.56 -6.42
C TRP A 115 0.20 7.62 -6.16
N ARG A 116 -0.90 7.53 -6.90
CA ARG A 116 -1.91 8.59 -6.90
C ARG A 116 -2.96 8.36 -5.82
N TYR A 117 -3.59 7.18 -5.83
CA TYR A 117 -4.58 6.80 -4.83
C TYR A 117 -4.50 5.31 -4.55
N ASP A 118 -4.94 4.92 -3.37
CA ASP A 118 -5.14 3.52 -3.00
C ASP A 118 -6.35 3.35 -2.08
N GLU A 119 -6.78 2.11 -1.95
CA GLU A 119 -7.88 1.73 -1.08
C GLU A 119 -7.55 0.42 -0.36
N LEU A 120 -7.73 0.43 0.97
CA LEU A 120 -7.67 -0.76 1.82
C LEU A 120 -9.09 -1.23 2.11
N ARG A 121 -9.42 -2.46 1.72
CA ARG A 121 -10.75 -3.04 1.93
C ARG A 121 -10.67 -4.52 2.26
N LEU A 122 -11.79 -5.12 2.62
CA LEU A 122 -11.90 -6.55 2.83
C LEU A 122 -12.48 -7.26 1.60
N ASP A 123 -12.01 -8.46 1.31
CA ASP A 123 -12.70 -9.38 0.41
C ASP A 123 -13.83 -10.14 1.12
N GLU A 124 -14.48 -11.07 0.41
CA GLU A 124 -15.59 -11.87 0.94
C GLU A 124 -15.16 -12.78 2.10
N ASP A 125 -13.89 -13.22 2.10
CA ASP A 125 -13.29 -14.05 3.15
C ASP A 125 -12.74 -13.22 4.33
N GLY A 126 -12.83 -11.88 4.26
CA GLY A 126 -12.32 -10.97 5.29
C GLY A 126 -10.81 -10.72 5.21
N ARG A 127 -10.15 -11.04 4.09
CA ARG A 127 -8.73 -10.72 3.88
C ARG A 127 -8.56 -9.28 3.44
N LEU A 128 -7.39 -8.70 3.72
CA LEU A 128 -7.03 -7.40 3.20
C LEU A 128 -6.92 -7.46 1.67
N VAL A 129 -7.54 -6.50 1.02
CA VAL A 129 -7.33 -6.12 -0.36
C VAL A 129 -6.78 -4.71 -0.38
N HIS A 130 -5.59 -4.56 -0.96
CA HIS A 130 -4.97 -3.28 -1.24
C HIS A 130 -4.95 -3.06 -2.75
N GLU A 131 -5.66 -2.04 -3.19
CA GLU A 131 -5.71 -1.64 -4.59
C GLU A 131 -5.04 -0.29 -4.78
N ILE A 132 -4.10 -0.20 -5.71
CA ILE A 132 -3.22 0.96 -5.89
C ILE A 132 -3.31 1.45 -7.33
N GLU A 133 -3.55 2.74 -7.50
CA GLU A 133 -3.50 3.46 -8.77
C GLU A 133 -2.19 4.23 -8.90
N TRP A 134 -1.51 4.01 -10.02
CA TRP A 134 -0.31 4.74 -10.41
C TRP A 134 -0.62 5.65 -11.59
N CYS A 135 -0.15 6.90 -11.54
CA CYS A 135 -0.43 7.89 -12.57
C CYS A 135 0.74 8.81 -12.81
N GLY A 136 0.87 9.28 -14.06
CA GLY A 136 1.69 10.43 -14.44
C GLY A 136 0.83 11.42 -15.20
N MET A 137 1.13 11.65 -16.48
CA MET A 137 0.21 12.39 -17.38
C MET A 137 -1.08 11.61 -17.70
N ARG A 138 -1.07 10.29 -17.50
CA ARG A 138 -2.16 9.32 -17.65
C ARG A 138 -1.89 8.15 -16.70
N ASP A 139 -2.88 7.30 -16.49
CA ASP A 139 -2.74 6.04 -15.74
C ASP A 139 -1.58 5.21 -16.31
N THR A 140 -0.70 4.75 -15.42
CA THR A 140 0.51 3.99 -15.77
C THR A 140 0.40 2.53 -15.35
N ALA A 141 -0.24 2.27 -14.21
CA ALA A 141 -0.41 0.95 -13.65
C ALA A 141 -1.58 0.90 -12.65
N ARG A 142 -2.09 -0.31 -12.43
CA ARG A 142 -3.04 -0.62 -11.35
C ARG A 142 -2.65 -1.92 -10.69
N TRP A 143 -2.43 -1.89 -9.39
CA TRP A 143 -2.04 -3.06 -8.63
C TRP A 143 -3.17 -3.48 -7.71
N LEU A 144 -3.35 -4.80 -7.56
CA LEU A 144 -4.27 -5.40 -6.63
C LEU A 144 -3.51 -6.47 -5.85
N ILE A 145 -3.45 -6.33 -4.52
CA ILE A 145 -2.74 -7.26 -3.62
C ILE A 145 -3.75 -7.74 -2.58
N VAL A 146 -3.90 -9.06 -2.44
CA VAL A 146 -4.72 -9.68 -1.40
C VAL A 146 -3.81 -10.35 -0.39
N ALA A 147 -3.89 -9.98 0.88
CA ALA A 147 -2.98 -10.40 1.93
C ALA A 147 -3.68 -10.59 3.28
N ASP A 148 -3.00 -11.21 4.24
CA ASP A 148 -3.48 -11.28 5.63
C ASP A 148 -3.47 -9.92 6.32
N ASP A 149 -2.43 -9.11 6.09
CA ASP A 149 -2.28 -7.76 6.65
C ASP A 149 -1.24 -6.95 5.84
N ILE A 150 -1.04 -5.69 6.24
CA ILE A 150 -0.03 -4.77 5.72
C ILE A 150 0.68 -4.03 6.86
N GLU A 151 2.00 -3.92 6.75
CA GLU A 151 2.83 -3.13 7.66
C GLU A 151 3.44 -1.98 6.87
N LEU A 152 3.44 -0.76 7.42
CA LEU A 152 4.10 0.40 6.83
C LEU A 152 5.13 0.98 7.79
N CYS A 153 6.34 1.23 7.29
CA CYS A 153 7.40 1.90 8.00
C CYS A 153 7.92 3.11 7.20
N TRP A 154 7.88 4.30 7.81
CA TRP A 154 8.56 5.49 7.29
C TRP A 154 9.98 5.58 7.85
N ARG A 155 10.93 5.91 6.97
CA ARG A 155 12.33 6.15 7.32
C ARG A 155 12.76 7.49 6.74
N PRO A 156 12.83 8.57 7.53
CA PRO A 156 13.38 9.82 7.04
C PRO A 156 14.85 9.61 6.66
N ASP A 157 15.29 10.29 5.60
CA ASP A 157 16.70 10.37 5.26
C ASP A 157 17.42 11.02 6.46
N VAL A 158 18.51 10.38 6.91
CA VAL A 158 19.32 10.99 7.96
C VAL A 158 19.97 12.22 7.35
N GLU A 159 19.68 13.41 7.87
CA GLU A 159 20.42 14.61 7.47
C GLU A 159 21.92 14.31 7.60
N ALA A 160 22.67 14.50 6.52
CA ALA A 160 24.12 14.38 6.55
C ALA A 160 24.69 15.54 7.40
N GLY A 161 24.76 15.37 8.72
CA GLY A 161 25.42 16.28 9.65
C GLY A 161 25.31 15.73 11.08
N THR A 162 26.39 15.36 11.79
CA THR A 162 27.58 16.18 12.03
C THR A 162 28.76 15.24 12.35
N ALA A 163 29.74 15.16 11.46
CA ALA A 163 31.10 14.89 11.92
C ALA A 163 31.65 16.21 12.45
N LEU A 164 31.65 16.35 13.79
CA LEU A 164 32.48 17.32 14.49
C LEU A 164 33.80 16.65 14.85
#